data_AF-G9ZP05-F1
#
_entry.id   AF-G9ZP05-F1
#
_cell.length_a   1.000
_cell.length_b   1.000
_cell.length_c   1.000
_cell.angle_alpha   90.00
_cell.angle_beta   90.00
_cell.angle_gamma   90.00
#
_symmetry.space_group_name_H-M   'P 1'
#
loop_
_entity.id
_entity.type
_entity.pdbx_description
1 polymer ?
#
loop_
_entity_poly.entity_id
_entity_poly.type
_entity_poly.pdbx_seq_one_letter_code
_entity_poly.pdbx_strand_id
1 'polypeptide(L)'
;MAHNEEKFTIISAGQSNIDGRVPVPQLPNYLTLPLDHCYYCSDHTPDHEKGVFQDQLKVSDLTVKDGSSRWGFDLVTYYWLLHNTDLKDLHVIKCAEGGISIAPSGEGGVDDSHWSTHIDQLKDPSHSLLLQFKQLIESCQAAQNNQLVIKAMLWHQGEGDRADFSSSAAANYYDNLKAVFAYCRRVVGNPQLPIFCGTVSHHSDQFDSQVEAGVIRLATEDPHIYLVDMQSGTLLDQFHFDAKSAELFGSQRFNAMVAAKVIEGEQLALPTVKIY
;
A
#
# COMPACT_ATOMS: atom_id res chain seq x y z
N MET A 1 6.10 -1.43 36.87
CA MET A 1 5.16 -1.46 35.74
C MET A 1 6.02 -1.36 34.49
N ALA A 2 6.11 -2.43 33.70
CA ALA A 2 6.83 -2.36 32.44
C ALA A 2 6.08 -1.35 31.57
N HIS A 3 6.77 -0.32 31.09
CA HIS A 3 6.25 0.46 29.98
C HIS A 3 6.08 -0.52 28.83
N ASN A 4 4.82 -0.84 28.45
CA ASN A 4 4.57 -1.55 27.21
C ASN A 4 5.08 -0.64 26.10
N GLU A 5 6.12 -1.06 25.42
CA GLU A 5 6.68 -0.35 24.27
C GLU A 5 5.63 -0.41 23.15
N GLU A 6 5.10 0.75 22.76
CA GLU A 6 4.16 0.87 21.66
C GLU A 6 4.82 0.39 20.36
N LYS A 7 4.16 -0.51 19.64
CA LYS A 7 4.72 -1.09 18.40
C LYS A 7 4.36 -0.20 17.23
N PHE A 8 5.34 0.55 16.72
CA PHE A 8 5.16 1.38 15.52
C PHE A 8 4.71 0.50 14.35
N THR A 9 3.52 0.78 13.81
CA THR A 9 2.88 -0.05 12.80
C THR A 9 2.50 0.77 11.58
N ILE A 10 2.69 0.19 10.40
CA ILE A 10 2.15 0.69 9.13
C ILE A 10 1.26 -0.39 8.52
N ILE A 11 0.20 0.04 7.86
CA ILE A 11 -0.64 -0.83 7.06
C ILE A 11 -0.47 -0.49 5.57
N SER A 12 -0.45 -1.50 4.70
CA SER A 12 -0.21 -1.33 3.26
C SER A 12 -1.28 -2.04 2.45
N ALA A 13 -1.90 -1.36 1.51
CA ALA A 13 -2.93 -1.96 0.66
C ALA A 13 -3.01 -1.37 -0.74
N GLY A 14 -3.65 -2.10 -1.65
CA GLY A 14 -3.88 -1.66 -3.02
C GLY A 14 -3.80 -2.81 -4.01
N GLN A 15 -3.12 -2.60 -5.14
CA GLN A 15 -3.04 -3.57 -6.23
C GLN A 15 -1.61 -3.97 -6.63
N SER A 16 -1.41 -4.41 -7.89
CA SER A 16 -0.18 -5.03 -8.40
C SER A 16 1.11 -4.24 -8.14
N ASN A 17 1.09 -2.91 -8.26
CA ASN A 17 2.29 -2.08 -8.05
C ASN A 17 2.74 -1.99 -6.57
N ILE A 18 1.82 -2.12 -5.60
CA ILE A 18 2.16 -2.22 -4.17
C ILE A 18 2.34 -3.67 -3.73
N ASP A 19 1.57 -4.62 -4.26
CA ASP A 19 1.82 -6.06 -4.10
C ASP A 19 3.27 -6.39 -4.51
N GLY A 20 3.67 -5.86 -5.68
CA GLY A 20 5.03 -5.86 -6.19
C GLY A 20 5.15 -6.67 -7.47
N ARG A 21 5.80 -6.13 -8.50
CA ARG A 21 6.06 -6.84 -9.77
C ARG A 21 7.52 -6.82 -10.18
N VAL A 22 8.35 -6.06 -9.47
CA VAL A 22 9.78 -5.97 -9.76
C VAL A 22 10.46 -7.25 -9.24
N PRO A 23 11.24 -7.97 -10.06
CA PRO A 23 11.95 -9.16 -9.59
C PRO A 23 12.94 -8.83 -8.47
N VAL A 24 13.02 -9.69 -7.44
CA VAL A 24 13.99 -9.55 -6.32
C VAL A 24 15.46 -9.38 -6.77
N PRO A 25 15.95 -10.01 -7.85
CA PRO A 25 17.31 -9.75 -8.36
C PRO A 25 17.57 -8.30 -8.80
N GLN A 26 16.54 -7.47 -8.94
CA GLN A 26 16.64 -6.05 -9.27
C GLN A 26 16.49 -5.12 -8.05
N LEU A 27 16.61 -5.66 -6.82
CA LEU A 27 16.67 -4.83 -5.63
C LEU A 27 17.83 -3.82 -5.70
N PRO A 28 17.64 -2.60 -5.17
CA PRO A 28 18.74 -1.66 -5.01
C PRO A 28 19.87 -2.26 -4.16
N ASN A 29 21.13 -1.97 -4.50
CA ASN A 29 22.30 -2.59 -3.84
C ASN A 29 22.36 -2.38 -2.32
N TYR A 30 21.72 -1.33 -1.79
CA TYR A 30 21.68 -1.04 -0.37
C TYR A 30 20.62 -1.86 0.40
N LEU A 31 19.66 -2.45 -0.32
CA LEU A 31 18.52 -3.15 0.24
C LEU A 31 18.71 -4.65 0.03
N THR A 32 19.08 -5.35 1.10
CA THR A 32 19.21 -6.80 1.13
C THR A 32 18.11 -7.43 1.99
N LEU A 33 17.72 -8.66 1.64
CA LEU A 33 16.80 -9.47 2.44
C LEU A 33 17.55 -10.63 3.11
N PRO A 34 17.21 -11.00 4.36
CA PRO A 34 16.08 -10.51 5.16
C PRO A 34 16.23 -9.05 5.60
N LEU A 35 15.11 -8.33 5.70
CA LEU A 35 15.06 -7.02 6.33
C LEU A 35 14.81 -7.24 7.83
N ASP A 36 15.89 -7.24 8.60
CA ASP A 36 15.87 -7.40 10.05
C ASP A 36 15.05 -6.28 10.70
N HIS A 37 14.44 -6.58 11.86
CA HIS A 37 13.56 -5.67 12.62
C HIS A 37 12.27 -5.23 11.89
N CYS A 38 11.97 -5.82 10.73
CA CYS A 38 10.68 -5.68 10.06
C CYS A 38 9.78 -6.88 10.39
N TYR A 39 8.93 -6.71 11.41
CA TYR A 39 7.88 -7.68 11.75
C TYR A 39 6.79 -7.59 10.70
N TYR A 40 6.62 -8.64 9.89
CA TYR A 40 5.81 -8.59 8.68
C TYR A 40 4.65 -9.59 8.70
N CYS A 41 3.43 -9.12 8.48
CA CYS A 41 2.25 -9.94 8.29
C CYS A 41 1.53 -9.49 7.02
N SER A 42 1.33 -10.40 6.07
CA SER A 42 0.56 -10.14 4.85
C SER A 42 -0.45 -11.24 4.57
N ASP A 43 -1.40 -10.96 3.68
CA ASP A 43 -2.34 -11.92 3.06
C ASP A 43 -1.67 -13.12 2.34
N HIS A 44 -0.34 -13.18 2.32
CA HIS A 44 0.44 -14.29 1.79
C HIS A 44 1.37 -14.95 2.81
N THR A 45 1.57 -14.35 3.99
CA THR A 45 2.45 -14.94 5.01
C THR A 45 1.81 -16.14 5.71
N PRO A 46 2.62 -17.10 6.18
CA PRO A 46 2.11 -18.23 6.96
C PRO A 46 1.32 -17.78 8.20
N ASP A 47 0.14 -18.38 8.43
CA ASP A 47 -0.72 -18.13 9.59
C ASP A 47 -1.19 -16.66 9.75
N HIS A 48 -1.22 -15.88 8.66
CA HIS A 48 -1.64 -14.47 8.70
C HIS A 48 -3.09 -14.28 9.17
N GLU A 49 -3.99 -15.23 8.88
CA GLU A 49 -5.36 -15.22 9.39
C GLU A 49 -5.43 -15.22 10.94
N LYS A 50 -4.37 -15.70 11.61
CA LYS A 50 -4.21 -15.67 13.07
C LYS A 50 -3.42 -14.45 13.57
N GLY A 51 -3.02 -13.55 12.67
CA GLY A 51 -2.22 -12.35 12.99
C GLY A 51 -0.76 -12.65 13.32
N VAL A 52 -0.22 -13.76 12.82
CA VAL A 52 1.17 -14.15 13.07
C VAL A 52 2.11 -13.30 12.21
N PHE A 53 2.94 -12.49 12.87
CA PHE A 53 4.03 -11.77 12.22
C PHE A 53 5.23 -12.68 12.00
N GLN A 54 5.83 -12.57 10.82
CA GLN A 54 7.19 -13.03 10.58
C GLN A 54 8.15 -12.11 11.34
N ASP A 55 9.23 -12.68 11.88
CA ASP A 55 10.22 -11.98 12.71
C ASP A 55 11.12 -11.00 11.94
N GLN A 56 11.21 -11.21 10.64
CA GLN A 56 11.92 -10.39 9.66
C GLN A 56 11.28 -10.61 8.30
N LEU A 57 11.32 -9.63 7.41
CA LEU A 57 10.79 -9.77 6.06
C LEU A 57 11.80 -10.51 5.17
N LYS A 58 11.44 -11.69 4.66
CA LYS A 58 12.31 -12.59 3.87
C LYS A 58 11.87 -12.62 2.41
N VAL A 59 12.76 -13.11 1.53
CA VAL A 59 12.42 -13.36 0.11
C VAL A 59 11.21 -14.30 -0.02
N SER A 60 11.08 -15.29 0.87
CA SER A 60 9.95 -16.24 0.87
C SER A 60 8.58 -15.56 1.06
N ASP A 61 8.55 -14.44 1.80
CA ASP A 61 7.31 -13.69 2.07
C ASP A 61 6.90 -12.82 0.86
N LEU A 62 7.80 -12.71 -0.12
CA LEU A 62 7.63 -12.01 -1.39
C LEU A 62 7.45 -12.97 -2.57
N THR A 63 7.46 -14.28 -2.31
CA THR A 63 7.32 -15.32 -3.32
C THR A 63 5.85 -15.64 -3.55
N VAL A 64 5.42 -15.53 -4.79
CA VAL A 64 4.04 -15.82 -5.18
C VAL A 64 3.87 -17.25 -5.71
N LYS A 65 2.62 -17.66 -5.98
CA LYS A 65 2.25 -19.04 -6.32
C LYS A 65 3.02 -19.64 -7.50
N ASP A 66 3.50 -18.82 -8.45
CA ASP A 66 4.28 -19.28 -9.60
C ASP A 66 5.78 -19.51 -9.29
N GLY A 67 6.20 -19.27 -8.04
CA GLY A 67 7.58 -19.43 -7.57
C GLY A 67 8.47 -18.21 -7.83
N SER A 68 7.97 -17.16 -8.48
CA SER A 68 8.70 -15.90 -8.62
C SER A 68 8.65 -15.08 -7.32
N SER A 69 9.78 -14.46 -6.98
CA SER A 69 9.88 -13.52 -5.86
C SER A 69 9.98 -12.10 -6.39
N ARG A 70 9.08 -11.23 -5.93
CA ARG A 70 8.91 -9.88 -6.46
C ARG A 70 8.64 -8.86 -5.35
N TRP A 71 9.07 -7.62 -5.55
CA TRP A 71 8.93 -6.54 -4.57
C TRP A 71 8.17 -5.35 -5.16
N GLY A 72 7.56 -4.58 -4.26
CA GLY A 72 6.89 -3.32 -4.53
C GLY A 72 7.61 -2.15 -3.87
N PHE A 73 7.24 -0.93 -4.23
CA PHE A 73 7.84 0.29 -3.68
C PHE A 73 7.76 0.38 -2.13
N ASP A 74 6.83 -0.34 -1.53
CA ASP A 74 6.57 -0.31 -0.09
C ASP A 74 7.74 -0.91 0.69
N LEU A 75 8.41 -1.93 0.14
CA LEU A 75 9.64 -2.49 0.69
C LEU A 75 10.75 -1.44 0.85
N VAL A 76 10.89 -0.53 -0.12
CA VAL A 76 11.86 0.57 -0.05
C VAL A 76 11.48 1.58 1.03
N THR A 77 10.17 1.81 1.23
CA THR A 77 9.69 2.65 2.35
C THR A 77 10.04 2.00 3.68
N TYR A 78 9.80 0.69 3.85
CA TYR A 78 10.13 -0.05 5.07
C TYR A 78 11.63 0.00 5.39
N TYR A 79 12.47 -0.16 4.36
CA TYR A 79 13.92 -0.04 4.52
C TYR A 79 14.33 1.32 5.09
N TRP A 80 13.87 2.41 4.49
CA TRP A 80 14.23 3.76 4.95
C TRP A 80 13.68 4.10 6.33
N LEU A 81 12.51 3.59 6.67
CA LEU A 81 11.98 3.72 8.04
C LEU A 81 12.93 3.12 9.08
N LEU A 82 13.49 1.95 8.81
CA LEU A 82 14.40 1.28 9.75
C LEU A 82 15.83 1.83 9.72
N HIS A 83 16.29 2.36 8.58
CA HIS A 83 17.70 2.73 8.39
C HIS A 83 17.98 4.23 8.43
N ASN A 84 16.95 5.07 8.34
CA ASN A 84 17.09 6.52 8.27
C ASN A 84 16.21 7.25 9.31
N THR A 85 15.83 6.54 10.37
CA THR A 85 15.15 7.06 11.56
C THR A 85 15.68 6.39 12.81
N ASP A 86 15.25 6.83 13.99
CA ASP A 86 15.58 6.17 15.27
C ASP A 86 14.73 4.91 15.56
N LEU A 87 13.80 4.56 14.65
CA LEU A 87 12.91 3.42 14.80
C LEU A 87 13.71 2.12 14.95
N LYS A 88 13.42 1.35 16.01
CA LYS A 88 14.08 0.06 16.26
C LYS A 88 13.38 -1.08 15.56
N ASP A 89 12.06 -1.14 15.69
CA ASP A 89 11.24 -2.20 15.13
C ASP A 89 10.08 -1.60 14.32
N LEU A 90 9.82 -2.18 13.16
CA LEU A 90 8.69 -1.82 12.30
C LEU A 90 7.73 -3.00 12.21
N HIS A 91 6.46 -2.78 12.51
CA HIS A 91 5.39 -3.74 12.22
C HIS A 91 4.67 -3.35 10.93
N VAL A 92 4.52 -4.30 10.02
CA VAL A 92 3.84 -4.10 8.74
C VAL A 92 2.68 -5.08 8.60
N ILE A 93 1.50 -4.55 8.29
CA ILE A 93 0.32 -5.35 7.93
C ILE A 93 -0.02 -5.04 6.47
N LYS A 94 0.11 -6.02 5.56
CA LYS A 94 -0.11 -5.82 4.12
C LYS A 94 -1.26 -6.67 3.59
N CYS A 95 -2.10 -6.08 2.74
CA CYS A 95 -3.05 -6.82 1.92
C CYS A 95 -3.17 -6.16 0.55
N ALA A 96 -2.77 -6.84 -0.52
CA ALA A 96 -2.75 -6.26 -1.86
C ALA A 96 -2.87 -7.33 -2.94
N GLU A 97 -3.70 -7.08 -3.95
CA GLU A 97 -3.94 -8.05 -5.01
C GLU A 97 -3.97 -7.40 -6.40
N GLY A 98 -3.32 -8.03 -7.37
CA GLY A 98 -3.18 -7.48 -8.72
C GLY A 98 -4.45 -7.56 -9.56
N GLY A 99 -4.69 -6.54 -10.39
CA GLY A 99 -5.86 -6.50 -11.28
C GLY A 99 -7.17 -6.20 -10.56
N ILE A 100 -7.10 -5.49 -9.42
CA ILE A 100 -8.26 -5.24 -8.57
C ILE A 100 -8.64 -3.75 -8.56
N SER A 101 -9.93 -3.52 -8.77
CA SER A 101 -10.58 -2.22 -8.69
C SER A 101 -11.17 -1.95 -7.31
N ILE A 102 -11.53 -0.69 -7.08
CA ILE A 102 -12.38 -0.30 -5.96
C ILE A 102 -13.83 -0.58 -6.31
N ALA A 103 -14.30 -0.17 -7.49
CA ALA A 103 -15.68 -0.35 -7.88
C ALA A 103 -15.99 -1.83 -8.19
N PRO A 104 -17.12 -2.40 -7.74
CA PRO A 104 -17.55 -3.76 -8.13
C PRO A 104 -17.72 -3.95 -9.64
N SER A 105 -17.92 -2.86 -10.38
CA SER A 105 -18.02 -2.86 -11.84
C SER A 105 -16.67 -2.77 -12.56
N GLY A 106 -15.57 -2.56 -11.84
CA GLY A 106 -14.22 -2.46 -12.40
C GLY A 106 -13.55 -3.82 -12.55
N GLU A 107 -12.24 -3.84 -12.79
CA GLU A 107 -11.48 -5.09 -12.91
C GLU A 107 -11.44 -5.82 -11.56
N GLY A 108 -11.79 -7.11 -11.53
CA GLY A 108 -11.91 -7.90 -10.30
C GLY A 108 -10.86 -9.01 -10.15
N GLY A 109 -9.82 -9.03 -10.99
CA GLY A 109 -8.80 -10.07 -10.97
C GLY A 109 -9.38 -11.47 -11.25
N VAL A 110 -8.72 -12.51 -10.73
CA VAL A 110 -9.12 -13.91 -10.97
C VAL A 110 -10.39 -14.27 -10.22
N ASP A 111 -10.52 -13.78 -8.99
CA ASP A 111 -11.60 -14.17 -8.08
C ASP A 111 -12.77 -13.18 -8.11
N ASP A 112 -12.75 -12.13 -8.93
CA ASP A 112 -13.74 -11.04 -8.91
C ASP A 112 -13.83 -10.32 -7.56
N SER A 113 -12.65 -10.09 -6.98
CA SER A 113 -12.47 -9.40 -5.70
C SER A 113 -12.34 -7.89 -5.90
N HIS A 114 -12.77 -7.10 -4.91
CA HIS A 114 -12.74 -5.63 -4.98
C HIS A 114 -12.47 -4.97 -3.63
N TRP A 115 -11.94 -3.75 -3.67
CA TRP A 115 -11.76 -2.88 -2.49
C TRP A 115 -13.03 -2.11 -2.09
N SER A 116 -14.17 -2.43 -2.69
CA SER A 116 -15.42 -1.68 -2.57
C SER A 116 -15.95 -1.57 -1.14
N THR A 117 -16.55 -0.41 -0.82
CA THR A 117 -17.45 -0.27 0.34
C THR A 117 -18.89 -0.71 0.06
N HIS A 118 -19.25 -0.93 -1.21
CA HIS A 118 -20.53 -1.49 -1.63
C HIS A 118 -20.49 -3.02 -1.58
N ILE A 119 -20.33 -3.56 -0.38
CA ILE A 119 -20.18 -5.01 -0.13
C ILE A 119 -21.38 -5.81 -0.64
N ASP A 120 -22.57 -5.21 -0.59
CA ASP A 120 -23.83 -5.78 -1.08
C ASP A 120 -23.89 -5.92 -2.60
N GLN A 121 -23.00 -5.25 -3.33
CA GLN A 121 -22.89 -5.34 -4.79
C GLN A 121 -21.83 -6.35 -5.25
N LEU A 122 -21.07 -6.94 -4.32
CA LEU A 122 -20.13 -8.02 -4.62
C LEU A 122 -20.87 -9.34 -4.81
N LYS A 123 -20.26 -10.28 -5.54
CA LYS A 123 -20.81 -11.64 -5.73
C LYS A 123 -21.07 -12.35 -4.39
N ASP A 124 -20.16 -12.18 -3.45
CA ASP A 124 -20.21 -12.70 -2.09
C ASP A 124 -19.31 -11.82 -1.19
N PRO A 125 -19.61 -11.65 0.11
CA PRO A 125 -18.75 -10.89 1.03
C PRO A 125 -17.29 -11.36 1.08
N SER A 126 -17.01 -12.64 0.78
CA SER A 126 -15.64 -13.17 0.70
C SER A 126 -14.79 -12.52 -0.40
N HIS A 127 -15.40 -11.93 -1.42
CA HIS A 127 -14.73 -11.17 -2.48
C HIS A 127 -14.39 -9.71 -2.07
N SER A 128 -14.61 -9.34 -0.80
CA SER A 128 -14.21 -8.03 -0.31
C SER A 128 -12.79 -8.05 0.25
N LEU A 129 -11.85 -7.45 -0.48
CA LEU A 129 -10.51 -7.17 0.06
C LEU A 129 -10.55 -6.20 1.24
N LEU A 130 -11.56 -5.33 1.28
CA LEU A 130 -11.75 -4.41 2.41
C LEU A 130 -12.12 -5.14 3.71
N LEU A 131 -12.95 -6.18 3.63
CA LEU A 131 -13.25 -7.05 4.78
C LEU A 131 -12.06 -7.93 5.16
N GLN A 132 -11.34 -8.49 4.18
CA GLN A 132 -10.13 -9.27 4.43
C GLN A 132 -9.06 -8.44 5.13
N PHE A 133 -8.80 -7.22 4.65
CA PHE A 133 -7.84 -6.31 5.26
C PHE A 133 -8.24 -5.89 6.68
N LYS A 134 -9.53 -5.61 6.91
CA LYS A 134 -10.05 -5.39 8.27
C LYS A 134 -9.76 -6.58 9.18
N GLN A 135 -10.08 -7.80 8.73
CA GLN A 135 -9.87 -9.01 9.51
C GLN A 135 -8.38 -9.22 9.83
N LEU A 136 -7.50 -8.99 8.84
CA LEU A 136 -6.05 -9.09 9.04
C LEU A 136 -5.55 -8.09 10.10
N ILE A 137 -5.99 -6.83 10.04
CA ILE A 137 -5.66 -5.80 11.04
C ILE A 137 -6.14 -6.23 12.44
N GLU A 138 -7.39 -6.70 12.56
CA GLU A 138 -7.97 -7.15 13.83
C GLU A 138 -7.25 -8.37 14.41
N SER A 139 -6.92 -9.36 13.57
CA SER A 139 -6.14 -10.53 13.98
C SER A 139 -4.75 -10.15 14.46
N CYS A 140 -4.06 -9.25 13.75
CA CYS A 140 -2.74 -8.74 14.16
C CYS A 140 -2.80 -7.98 15.48
N GLN A 141 -3.80 -7.10 15.65
CA GLN A 141 -4.02 -6.39 16.92
C GLN A 141 -4.25 -7.36 18.06
N ALA A 142 -5.11 -8.36 17.87
CA ALA A 142 -5.39 -9.38 18.89
C ALA A 142 -4.15 -10.20 19.25
N ALA A 143 -3.39 -10.67 18.25
CA ALA A 143 -2.17 -11.44 18.46
C ALA A 143 -1.09 -10.66 19.22
N GLN A 144 -1.09 -9.33 19.08
CA GLN A 144 -0.15 -8.41 19.73
C GLN A 144 -0.73 -7.77 21.00
N ASN A 145 -1.81 -8.31 21.57
CA ASN A 145 -2.47 -7.80 22.78
C ASN A 145 -2.84 -6.30 22.69
N ASN A 146 -3.27 -5.85 21.50
CA ASN A 146 -3.61 -4.47 21.16
C ASN A 146 -2.46 -3.45 21.39
N GLN A 147 -1.21 -3.88 21.20
CA GLN A 147 -0.03 -3.02 21.35
C GLN A 147 0.42 -2.34 20.04
N LEU A 148 -0.22 -2.67 18.91
CA LEU A 148 0.14 -2.08 17.61
C LEU A 148 -0.43 -0.67 17.51
N VAL A 149 0.45 0.30 17.25
CA VAL A 149 0.07 1.69 17.01
C VAL A 149 0.22 1.98 15.52
N ILE A 150 -0.90 1.97 14.80
CA ILE A 150 -0.94 2.20 13.35
C ILE A 150 -0.76 3.71 13.09
N LYS A 151 0.40 4.07 12.53
CA LYS A 151 0.82 5.47 12.32
C LYS A 151 0.49 5.99 10.93
N ALA A 152 0.41 5.11 9.93
CA ALA A 152 0.13 5.48 8.56
C ALA A 152 -0.44 4.29 7.75
N MET A 153 -1.04 4.63 6.62
CA MET A 153 -1.43 3.70 5.57
C MET A 153 -0.65 4.00 4.29
N LEU A 154 -0.05 2.98 3.67
CA LEU A 154 0.45 3.07 2.29
C LEU A 154 -0.64 2.54 1.35
N TRP A 155 -0.93 3.29 0.30
CA TRP A 155 -1.93 2.91 -0.70
C TRP A 155 -1.40 3.08 -2.11
N HIS A 156 -1.66 2.14 -3.02
CA HIS A 156 -1.50 2.40 -4.45
C HIS A 156 -2.44 1.54 -5.29
N GLN A 157 -3.33 2.22 -5.99
CA GLN A 157 -4.36 1.64 -6.85
C GLN A 157 -4.90 2.73 -7.79
N GLY A 158 -5.49 2.30 -8.89
CA GLY A 158 -6.29 3.12 -9.80
C GLY A 158 -6.47 2.44 -11.15
N GLU A 159 -5.50 1.63 -11.53
CA GLU A 159 -5.43 0.94 -12.82
C GLU A 159 -6.62 0.01 -13.08
N GLY A 160 -7.22 -0.57 -12.02
CA GLY A 160 -8.39 -1.44 -12.14
C GLY A 160 -9.72 -0.71 -12.39
N ASP A 161 -9.80 0.60 -12.11
CA ASP A 161 -11.02 1.41 -12.25
C ASP A 161 -11.06 2.23 -13.55
N ARG A 162 -10.09 2.02 -14.46
CA ARG A 162 -9.98 2.73 -15.74
C ARG A 162 -11.22 2.60 -16.65
N ALA A 163 -11.46 3.63 -17.45
CA ALA A 163 -12.72 3.80 -18.19
C ALA A 163 -12.88 2.86 -19.39
N ASP A 164 -11.78 2.37 -19.96
CA ASP A 164 -11.77 1.33 -21.01
C ASP A 164 -12.21 -0.04 -20.48
N PHE A 165 -12.03 -0.30 -19.17
CA PHE A 165 -12.63 -1.45 -18.50
C PHE A 165 -14.07 -1.15 -18.07
N SER A 166 -14.27 -0.05 -17.32
CA SER A 166 -15.59 0.38 -16.87
C SER A 166 -15.66 1.89 -16.70
N SER A 167 -16.37 2.55 -17.62
CA SER A 167 -16.56 4.01 -17.54
C SER A 167 -17.32 4.43 -16.26
N SER A 168 -18.15 3.55 -15.69
CA SER A 168 -18.81 3.80 -14.41
C SER A 168 -17.84 3.73 -13.24
N ALA A 169 -16.86 2.81 -13.26
CA ALA A 169 -15.83 2.74 -12.23
C ALA A 169 -14.99 4.03 -12.22
N ALA A 170 -14.49 4.45 -13.38
CA ALA A 170 -13.68 5.65 -13.54
C ALA A 170 -14.42 6.92 -13.08
N ALA A 171 -15.68 7.09 -13.52
CA ALA A 171 -16.49 8.25 -13.17
C ALA A 171 -16.78 8.38 -11.66
N ASN A 172 -16.84 7.25 -10.94
CA ASN A 172 -17.13 7.22 -9.50
C ASN A 172 -15.86 7.03 -8.63
N TYR A 173 -14.67 7.04 -9.24
CA TYR A 173 -13.41 6.72 -8.55
C TYR A 173 -13.16 7.58 -7.31
N TYR A 174 -13.38 8.89 -7.41
CA TYR A 174 -13.23 9.84 -6.29
C TYR A 174 -14.08 9.45 -5.07
N ASP A 175 -15.39 9.22 -5.28
CA ASP A 175 -16.31 8.93 -4.19
C ASP A 175 -16.03 7.55 -3.58
N ASN A 176 -15.70 6.58 -4.43
CA ASN A 176 -15.34 5.23 -4.01
C ASN A 176 -14.04 5.21 -3.19
N LEU A 177 -12.97 5.85 -3.67
CA LEU A 177 -11.70 5.94 -2.96
C LEU A 177 -11.85 6.68 -1.62
N LYS A 178 -12.62 7.78 -1.61
CA LYS A 178 -12.93 8.52 -0.39
C LYS A 178 -13.66 7.64 0.63
N ALA A 179 -14.59 6.80 0.19
CA ALA A 179 -15.29 5.86 1.05
C ALA A 179 -14.36 4.78 1.61
N VAL A 180 -13.43 4.25 0.80
CA VAL A 180 -12.40 3.28 1.23
C VAL A 180 -11.49 3.89 2.30
N PHE A 181 -10.95 5.09 2.07
CA PHE A 181 -10.09 5.76 3.05
C PHE A 181 -10.82 6.07 4.35
N ALA A 182 -12.07 6.51 4.27
CA ALA A 182 -12.92 6.69 5.45
C ALA A 182 -13.17 5.36 6.19
N TYR A 183 -13.31 4.25 5.46
CA TYR A 183 -13.45 2.92 6.06
C TYR A 183 -12.17 2.50 6.80
N CYS A 184 -11.01 2.58 6.15
CA CYS A 184 -9.72 2.22 6.77
C CYS A 184 -9.45 3.05 8.03
N ARG A 185 -9.72 4.35 8.00
CA ARG A 185 -9.62 5.23 9.19
C ARG A 185 -10.52 4.79 10.34
N ARG A 186 -11.73 4.32 10.05
CA ARG A 186 -12.65 3.76 11.07
C ARG A 186 -12.13 2.44 11.65
N VAL A 187 -11.62 1.54 10.81
CA VAL A 187 -11.02 0.27 11.26
C VAL A 187 -9.84 0.52 12.19
N VAL A 188 -8.98 1.48 11.84
CA VAL A 188 -7.82 1.87 12.66
C VAL A 188 -8.23 2.67 13.91
N GLY A 189 -9.41 3.28 13.92
CA GLY A 189 -9.83 4.18 14.99
C GLY A 189 -9.14 5.55 14.97
N ASN A 190 -8.53 5.93 13.84
CA ASN A 190 -7.87 7.21 13.65
C ASN A 190 -8.49 7.98 12.47
N PRO A 191 -9.37 8.97 12.71
CA PRO A 191 -10.04 9.73 11.65
C PRO A 191 -9.09 10.63 10.84
N GLN A 192 -7.87 10.85 11.33
CA GLN A 192 -6.82 11.64 10.70
C GLN A 192 -5.62 10.79 10.28
N LEU A 193 -5.80 9.46 10.14
CA LEU A 193 -4.71 8.57 9.73
C LEU A 193 -4.06 9.11 8.45
N PRO A 194 -2.75 9.39 8.46
CA PRO A 194 -1.99 9.75 7.28
C PRO A 194 -2.02 8.63 6.24
N ILE A 195 -2.39 8.95 5.01
CA ILE A 195 -2.45 8.01 3.89
C ILE A 195 -1.48 8.48 2.82
N PHE A 196 -0.52 7.63 2.45
CA PHE A 196 0.52 7.92 1.46
C PHE A 196 0.26 7.13 0.19
N CYS A 197 -0.11 7.83 -0.88
CA CYS A 197 -0.43 7.25 -2.18
C CYS A 197 0.44 7.82 -3.31
N GLY A 198 0.20 7.37 -4.54
CA GLY A 198 0.78 8.00 -5.73
C GLY A 198 -0.10 7.80 -6.95
N THR A 199 0.17 8.60 -7.99
CA THR A 199 -0.54 8.51 -9.26
C THR A 199 -0.08 7.29 -10.06
N VAL A 200 -0.93 6.84 -10.99
CA VAL A 200 -0.51 5.87 -12.01
C VAL A 200 0.40 6.59 -13.01
N SER A 201 1.46 5.91 -13.48
CA SER A 201 2.32 6.46 -14.53
C SER A 201 1.53 6.71 -15.81
N HIS A 202 1.76 7.85 -16.47
CA HIS A 202 1.16 8.16 -17.77
C HIS A 202 1.73 7.28 -18.90
N HIS A 203 2.83 6.56 -18.63
CA HIS A 203 3.37 5.56 -19.56
C HIS A 203 2.64 4.21 -19.47
N SER A 204 1.74 4.02 -18.49
CA SER A 204 1.00 2.77 -18.32
C SER A 204 -0.17 2.70 -19.29
N ASP A 205 -0.35 1.56 -19.93
CA ASP A 205 -1.53 1.25 -20.73
C ASP A 205 -2.82 1.27 -19.89
N GLN A 206 -2.71 1.21 -18.55
CA GLN A 206 -3.83 1.30 -17.61
C GLN A 206 -4.01 2.69 -17.00
N PHE A 207 -3.31 3.71 -17.52
CA PHE A 207 -3.52 5.09 -17.11
C PHE A 207 -4.93 5.57 -17.49
N ASP A 208 -5.60 6.25 -16.57
CA ASP A 208 -6.89 6.89 -16.82
C ASP A 208 -6.95 8.28 -16.17
N SER A 209 -7.25 9.29 -16.99
CA SER A 209 -7.29 10.69 -16.55
C SER A 209 -8.42 11.02 -15.56
N GLN A 210 -9.54 10.29 -15.57
CA GLN A 210 -10.63 10.49 -14.61
C GLN A 210 -10.26 9.92 -13.25
N VAL A 211 -9.63 8.74 -13.24
CA VAL A 211 -9.08 8.11 -12.04
C VAL A 211 -8.01 9.01 -11.41
N GLU A 212 -7.07 9.52 -12.21
CA GLU A 212 -6.04 10.46 -11.75
C GLU A 212 -6.65 11.74 -11.18
N ALA A 213 -7.60 12.36 -11.90
CA ALA A 213 -8.29 13.55 -11.41
C ALA A 213 -9.01 13.28 -10.08
N GLY A 214 -9.56 12.08 -9.89
CA GLY A 214 -10.22 11.66 -8.66
C GLY A 214 -9.27 11.59 -7.47
N VAL A 215 -8.11 10.92 -7.61
CA VAL A 215 -7.13 10.83 -6.51
C VAL A 215 -6.47 12.17 -6.22
N ILE A 216 -6.15 12.98 -7.23
CA ILE A 216 -5.60 14.33 -7.05
C ILE A 216 -6.58 15.22 -6.30
N ARG A 217 -7.86 15.19 -6.68
CA ARG A 217 -8.91 15.94 -5.99
C ARG A 217 -9.00 15.53 -4.54
N LEU A 218 -9.01 14.23 -4.25
CA LEU A 218 -9.10 13.72 -2.89
C LEU A 218 -7.91 14.15 -2.04
N ALA A 219 -6.68 14.06 -2.57
CA ALA A 219 -5.47 14.52 -1.89
C ALA A 219 -5.47 16.04 -1.62
N THR A 220 -6.00 16.82 -2.56
CA THR A 220 -6.11 18.28 -2.40
C THR A 220 -7.13 18.69 -1.33
N GLU A 221 -8.20 17.90 -1.15
CA GLU A 221 -9.28 18.20 -0.20
C GLU A 221 -8.99 17.71 1.23
N ASP A 222 -8.16 16.68 1.40
CA ASP A 222 -7.87 16.06 2.70
C ASP A 222 -6.40 16.25 3.10
N PRO A 223 -6.10 17.04 4.15
CA PRO A 223 -4.73 17.37 4.53
C PRO A 223 -3.94 16.21 5.13
N HIS A 224 -4.53 15.03 5.31
CA HIS A 224 -3.85 13.82 5.78
C HIS A 224 -3.67 12.79 4.66
N ILE A 225 -3.85 13.19 3.40
CA ILE A 225 -3.53 12.38 2.23
C ILE A 225 -2.34 13.04 1.54
N TYR A 226 -1.32 12.25 1.26
CA TYR A 226 -0.09 12.70 0.62
C TYR A 226 0.10 11.90 -0.66
N LEU A 227 -0.12 12.55 -1.80
CA LEU A 227 -0.07 11.88 -3.10
C LEU A 227 1.24 12.22 -3.81
N VAL A 228 2.11 11.22 -3.97
CA VAL A 228 3.34 11.36 -4.76
C VAL A 228 3.02 11.30 -6.25
N ASP A 229 3.38 12.34 -6.99
CA ASP A 229 3.22 12.36 -8.45
C ASP A 229 4.24 11.42 -9.12
N MET A 230 3.73 10.33 -9.68
CA MET A 230 4.48 9.31 -10.40
C MET A 230 4.15 9.29 -11.90
N GLN A 231 3.57 10.36 -12.45
CA GLN A 231 3.18 10.42 -13.87
C GLN A 231 4.32 10.06 -14.83
N SER A 232 5.56 10.41 -14.48
CA SER A 232 6.75 10.16 -15.30
C SER A 232 7.49 8.87 -14.92
N GLY A 233 6.91 8.02 -14.06
CA GLY A 233 7.50 6.74 -13.68
C GLY A 233 7.71 5.84 -14.90
N THR A 234 8.89 5.24 -15.00
CA THR A 234 9.23 4.24 -16.01
C THR A 234 8.74 2.85 -15.59
N LEU A 235 8.50 1.98 -16.58
CA LEU A 235 7.79 0.72 -16.40
C LEU A 235 8.65 -0.49 -16.80
N LEU A 236 8.44 -1.59 -16.09
CA LEU A 236 9.01 -2.92 -16.33
C LEU A 236 8.36 -3.58 -17.55
N ASP A 237 7.05 -3.43 -17.65
CA ASP A 237 6.19 -3.91 -18.73
C ASP A 237 5.23 -2.77 -19.12
N GLN A 238 4.13 -3.09 -19.79
CA GLN A 238 3.16 -2.08 -20.21
C GLN A 238 2.30 -1.48 -19.06
N PHE A 239 2.44 -1.98 -17.82
CA PHE A 239 1.58 -1.61 -16.68
C PHE A 239 2.34 -1.22 -15.41
N HIS A 240 3.39 -1.97 -15.08
CA HIS A 240 3.99 -1.97 -13.74
C HIS A 240 5.30 -1.19 -13.69
N PHE A 241 5.54 -0.49 -12.58
CA PHE A 241 6.80 0.24 -12.37
C PHE A 241 8.01 -0.68 -12.50
N ASP A 242 9.08 -0.16 -13.11
CA ASP A 242 10.40 -0.79 -13.05
C ASP A 242 11.08 -0.57 -11.69
N ALA A 243 12.23 -1.22 -11.48
CA ALA A 243 13.00 -1.09 -10.26
C ALA A 243 13.33 0.38 -9.91
N LYS A 244 13.69 1.18 -10.91
CA LYS A 244 14.04 2.59 -10.73
C LYS A 244 12.85 3.39 -10.20
N SER A 245 11.67 3.19 -10.77
CA SER A 245 10.47 3.93 -10.38
C SER A 245 9.90 3.43 -9.07
N ALA A 246 9.96 2.12 -8.79
CA ALA A 246 9.60 1.57 -7.50
C ALA A 246 10.52 2.10 -6.38
N GLU A 247 11.83 2.19 -6.63
CA GLU A 247 12.80 2.78 -5.69
C GLU A 247 12.54 4.26 -5.43
N LEU A 248 12.35 5.06 -6.50
CA LEU A 248 12.01 6.47 -6.37
C LEU A 248 10.71 6.64 -5.58
N PHE A 249 9.68 5.87 -5.92
CA PHE A 249 8.37 6.00 -5.30
C PHE A 249 8.38 5.67 -3.80
N GLY A 250 9.08 4.60 -3.41
CA GLY A 250 9.23 4.24 -2.00
C GLY A 250 10.04 5.27 -1.23
N SER A 251 11.13 5.77 -1.81
CA SER A 251 11.97 6.81 -1.23
C SER A 251 11.21 8.14 -1.06
N GLN A 252 10.37 8.52 -2.03
CA GLN A 252 9.54 9.72 -1.93
C GLN A 252 8.46 9.61 -0.86
N ARG A 253 7.87 8.41 -0.68
CA ARG A 253 6.94 8.18 0.42
C ARG A 253 7.60 8.36 1.78
N PHE A 254 8.81 7.82 1.96
CA PHE A 254 9.58 8.06 3.17
C PHE A 254 9.77 9.58 3.42
N ASN A 255 10.19 10.34 2.40
CA ASN A 255 10.32 11.80 2.51
C ASN A 255 9.00 12.50 2.87
N ALA A 256 7.88 12.05 2.27
CA ALA A 256 6.55 12.57 2.59
C ALA A 256 6.17 12.27 4.04
N MET A 257 6.50 11.08 4.57
CA MET A 257 6.25 10.72 5.97
C MET A 257 7.05 11.59 6.95
N VAL A 258 8.31 11.91 6.64
CA VAL A 258 9.13 12.87 7.40
C VAL A 258 8.51 14.27 7.35
N ALA A 259 8.13 14.74 6.15
CA ALA A 259 7.53 16.07 5.98
C ALA A 259 6.20 16.22 6.75
N ALA A 260 5.39 15.16 6.73
CA ALA A 260 4.12 15.05 7.44
C ALA A 260 4.29 14.86 8.96
N LYS A 261 5.52 14.71 9.46
CA LYS A 261 5.85 14.46 10.88
C LYS A 261 5.19 13.19 11.43
N VAL A 262 4.99 12.19 10.56
CA VAL A 262 4.57 10.84 10.97
C VAL A 262 5.72 10.11 11.64
N ILE A 263 6.93 10.40 11.17
CA ILE A 263 8.20 9.91 11.70
C ILE A 263 9.17 11.07 11.89
N GLU A 264 10.12 10.89 12.81
CA GLU A 264 11.29 11.76 12.94
C GLU A 264 12.45 11.14 12.16
N GLY A 265 13.08 11.91 11.28
CA GLY A 265 14.18 11.44 10.43
C GLY A 265 14.65 12.54 9.49
N GLU A 266 15.76 12.30 8.79
CA GLU A 266 16.25 13.21 7.75
C GLU A 266 15.63 12.86 6.40
N GLN A 267 15.23 13.85 5.61
CA GLN A 267 14.77 13.57 4.24
C GLN A 267 15.94 13.13 3.35
N LEU A 268 15.70 12.14 2.53
CA LEU A 268 16.61 11.68 1.50
C LEU A 268 16.78 12.75 0.42
N ALA A 269 18.00 12.89 -0.11
CA ALA A 269 18.27 13.76 -1.25
C ALA A 269 17.76 13.10 -2.54
N LEU A 270 16.53 13.40 -2.93
CA LEU A 270 15.85 12.83 -4.11
C LEU A 270 15.53 13.90 -5.16
N PRO A 271 15.33 13.51 -6.44
CA PRO A 271 14.74 14.40 -7.43
C PRO A 271 13.42 15.00 -6.94
N THR A 272 13.14 16.26 -7.26
CA THR A 272 11.87 16.88 -6.88
C THR A 272 10.71 16.25 -7.66
N VAL A 273 9.70 15.77 -6.92
CA VAL A 273 8.40 15.38 -7.45
C VAL A 273 7.32 16.21 -6.76
N LYS A 274 6.18 16.38 -7.42
CA LYS A 274 5.05 17.05 -6.80
C LYS A 274 4.43 16.12 -5.77
N ILE A 275 4.15 16.67 -4.58
CA ILE A 275 3.30 16.05 -3.56
C ILE A 275 2.04 16.91 -3.50
N TYR A 276 0.87 16.28 -3.67
CA TYR A 276 -0.42 16.92 -3.46
C TYR A 276 -0.84 16.77 -2.00
#